data_AF-A0A1S1T748-F1
#
_entry.id   AF-A0A1S1T748-F1
#
_cell.length_a   1.000
_cell.length_b   1.000
_cell.length_c   1.000
_cell.angle_alpha   90.00
_cell.angle_beta   90.00
_cell.angle_gamma   90.00
#
_symmetry.space_group_name_H-M   'P 1'
#
loop_
_entity.id
_entity.type
_entity.pdbx_description
1 polymer ?
#
loop_
_entity_poly.entity_id
_entity_poly.type
_entity_poly.pdbx_seq_one_letter_code
_entity_poly.pdbx_strand_id
1 'polypeptide(L)'
;MKPSTALTASLIAAGSLWAAAPAQAEDASWGCQVLLCAASSNPSWQGVPYCVPPMKRLIAAMARPGFDWPICHEAKAGAPGREEYEECPAGFRVGYTESGNHDDFNRNREPNRCVQTMNRCENRAEFQRLYGNDAANQRAGISVSFSTANSAALTAHRSDGCMVQVSTHRPRRANPYYFDIPNDQGVKQRFWFNLND
;
A
#
# COMPACT_ATOMS: atom_id res chain seq x y z
N MET A 1 -36.44 -77.86 28.53
CA MET A 1 -37.08 -77.41 27.26
C MET A 1 -38.48 -76.93 27.64
N LYS A 2 -38.88 -75.66 27.60
CA LYS A 2 -38.66 -74.57 26.64
C LYS A 2 -38.63 -73.20 27.37
N PRO A 3 -37.88 -72.21 26.87
CA PRO A 3 -37.98 -70.81 27.29
C PRO A 3 -39.07 -70.07 26.49
N SER A 4 -39.81 -69.17 27.13
CA SER A 4 -40.68 -68.20 26.44
C SER A 4 -39.95 -66.86 26.35
N THR A 5 -39.51 -66.55 25.14
CA THR A 5 -38.94 -65.28 24.67
C THR A 5 -40.03 -64.22 24.56
N ALA A 6 -39.85 -63.07 25.22
CA ALA A 6 -40.64 -61.87 24.98
C ALA A 6 -40.08 -61.09 23.77
N LEU A 7 -40.94 -60.78 22.81
CA LEU A 7 -40.65 -60.02 21.60
C LEU A 7 -40.69 -58.51 21.85
N THR A 8 -39.71 -57.84 21.26
CA THR A 8 -39.43 -56.40 21.19
C THR A 8 -40.46 -55.58 20.43
N ALA A 9 -40.65 -54.32 20.83
CA ALA A 9 -41.07 -53.22 19.93
C ALA A 9 -40.54 -51.87 20.43
N SER A 10 -39.33 -51.48 20.01
CA SER A 10 -38.82 -50.11 20.17
C SER A 10 -38.96 -49.38 18.84
N LEU A 11 -39.85 -48.39 18.80
CA LEU A 11 -40.01 -47.45 17.70
C LEU A 11 -38.81 -46.48 17.70
N ILE A 12 -37.95 -46.55 16.69
CA ILE A 12 -36.88 -45.56 16.47
C ILE A 12 -37.48 -44.41 15.67
N ALA A 13 -37.50 -43.23 16.29
CA ALA A 13 -37.91 -41.98 15.66
C ALA A 13 -36.97 -41.65 14.48
N ALA A 14 -37.54 -41.38 13.31
CA ALA A 14 -36.82 -40.83 12.17
C ALA A 14 -36.43 -39.38 12.47
N GLY A 15 -35.17 -39.15 12.84
CA GLY A 15 -34.58 -37.83 12.95
C GLY A 15 -34.23 -37.29 11.57
N SER A 16 -34.92 -36.23 11.15
CA SER A 16 -34.59 -35.44 9.96
C SER A 16 -33.18 -34.85 10.10
N LEU A 17 -32.23 -35.34 9.31
CA LEU A 17 -30.91 -34.72 9.14
C LEU A 17 -31.07 -33.47 8.27
N TRP A 18 -31.22 -32.31 8.91
CA TRP A 18 -30.93 -31.04 8.25
C TRP A 18 -29.42 -31.00 7.98
N ALA A 19 -29.04 -31.07 6.71
CA ALA A 19 -27.70 -30.76 6.27
C ALA A 19 -27.43 -29.27 6.56
N ALA A 20 -26.64 -28.99 7.60
CA ALA A 20 -26.06 -27.68 7.77
C ALA A 20 -25.14 -27.41 6.56
N ALA A 21 -25.42 -26.36 5.81
CA ALA A 21 -24.52 -25.87 4.78
C ALA A 21 -23.14 -25.57 5.40
N PRO A 22 -22.01 -25.83 4.70
CA PRO A 22 -20.71 -25.40 5.16
C PRO A 22 -20.65 -23.88 4.99
N ALA A 23 -20.99 -23.15 6.05
CA ALA A 23 -20.82 -21.71 6.11
C ALA A 23 -19.67 -21.42 7.09
N GLN A 24 -18.70 -20.62 6.64
CA GLN A 24 -17.72 -19.87 7.43
C GLN A 24 -16.39 -20.54 7.85
N ALA A 25 -16.24 -21.87 7.83
CA ALA A 25 -14.98 -22.49 8.30
C ALA A 25 -13.81 -22.44 7.28
N GLU A 26 -14.08 -22.49 5.97
CA GLU A 26 -13.01 -22.44 4.96
C GLU A 26 -12.46 -21.02 4.74
N ASP A 27 -13.28 -19.97 4.92
CA ASP A 27 -12.86 -18.59 4.67
C ASP A 27 -11.92 -18.06 5.76
N ALA A 28 -12.16 -18.43 7.03
CA ALA A 28 -11.23 -18.12 8.13
C ALA A 28 -9.86 -18.77 7.91
N SER A 29 -9.83 -19.99 7.37
CA SER A 29 -8.58 -20.70 7.07
C SER A 29 -7.76 -20.01 5.97
N TRP A 30 -8.44 -19.48 4.94
CA TRP A 30 -7.77 -18.81 3.83
C TRP A 30 -7.29 -17.40 4.18
N GLY A 31 -8.07 -16.63 4.96
CA GLY A 31 -7.67 -15.30 5.42
C GLY A 31 -6.41 -15.32 6.28
N CYS A 32 -6.28 -16.28 7.17
CA CYS A 32 -5.07 -16.44 7.98
C CYS A 32 -3.87 -16.95 7.16
N GLN A 33 -4.09 -17.77 6.14
CA GLN A 33 -3.02 -18.13 5.18
C GLN A 33 -2.52 -16.91 4.42
N VAL A 34 -3.42 -16.07 3.89
CA VAL A 34 -3.06 -14.83 3.20
C VAL A 34 -2.27 -13.91 4.11
N LEU A 35 -2.74 -13.71 5.34
CA LEU A 35 -2.06 -12.85 6.30
C LEU A 35 -0.66 -13.38 6.66
N LEU A 36 -0.54 -14.69 6.92
CA LEU A 36 0.75 -15.32 7.21
C LEU A 36 1.73 -15.17 6.05
N CYS A 37 1.25 -15.39 4.83
CA CYS A 37 2.06 -15.29 3.63
C CYS A 37 2.44 -13.84 3.27
N ALA A 38 1.52 -12.89 3.46
CA ALA A 38 1.80 -11.46 3.28
C ALA A 38 2.76 -10.93 4.34
N ALA A 39 2.77 -11.48 5.56
CA ALA A 39 3.74 -11.12 6.59
C ALA A 39 5.15 -11.70 6.33
N SER A 40 5.27 -12.67 5.43
CA SER A 40 6.57 -13.25 5.03
C SER A 40 7.34 -12.26 4.14
N SER A 41 8.43 -11.71 4.67
CA SER A 41 9.21 -10.64 4.03
C SER A 41 10.63 -11.06 3.63
N ASN A 42 11.14 -12.20 4.12
CA ASN A 42 12.43 -12.75 3.70
C ASN A 42 12.49 -14.28 3.83
N PRO A 43 12.26 -15.04 2.74
CA PRO A 43 11.85 -14.57 1.42
C PRO A 43 10.41 -14.02 1.43
N SER A 44 10.05 -13.22 0.43
CA SER A 44 8.65 -12.81 0.23
C SER A 44 7.77 -14.00 -0.17
N TRP A 45 6.45 -13.82 -0.20
CA TRP A 45 5.51 -14.90 -0.55
C TRP A 45 5.81 -15.58 -1.90
N GLN A 46 6.41 -14.87 -2.87
CA GLN A 46 6.84 -15.45 -4.15
C GLN A 46 7.97 -16.48 -4.00
N GLY A 47 8.85 -16.30 -3.01
CA GLY A 47 9.95 -17.22 -2.72
C GLY A 47 9.56 -18.39 -1.80
N VAL A 48 8.33 -18.40 -1.29
CA VAL A 48 7.79 -19.47 -0.43
C VAL A 48 6.75 -20.28 -1.21
N PRO A 49 7.07 -21.50 -1.70
CA PRO A 49 6.17 -22.27 -2.56
C PRO A 49 4.76 -22.50 -1.99
N TYR A 50 4.66 -22.67 -0.68
CA TYR A 50 3.37 -22.81 0.01
C TYR A 50 2.50 -21.53 -0.06
N CYS A 51 3.12 -20.35 -0.16
CA CYS A 51 2.42 -19.07 -0.17
C CYS A 51 1.99 -18.61 -1.56
N VAL A 52 2.56 -19.18 -2.63
CA VAL A 52 2.21 -18.82 -4.00
C VAL A 52 0.73 -19.12 -4.33
N PRO A 53 0.18 -20.32 -4.09
CA PRO A 53 -1.23 -20.60 -4.38
C PRO A 53 -2.25 -19.72 -3.62
N PRO A 54 -2.17 -19.53 -2.29
CA PRO A 54 -3.15 -18.72 -1.57
C PRO A 54 -3.08 -17.24 -1.96
N MET A 55 -1.89 -16.70 -2.25
CA MET A 55 -1.72 -15.31 -2.70
C MET A 55 -2.20 -15.09 -4.14
N LYS A 56 -1.95 -16.04 -5.06
CA LYS A 56 -2.54 -15.97 -6.42
C LYS A 56 -4.07 -16.05 -6.39
N ARG A 57 -4.64 -16.89 -5.51
CA ARG A 57 -6.10 -16.96 -5.29
C ARG A 57 -6.64 -15.59 -4.85
N LEU A 58 -5.93 -14.89 -3.98
CA LEU A 58 -6.28 -13.54 -3.53
C LEU A 58 -6.24 -12.53 -4.67
N ILE A 59 -5.16 -12.49 -5.44
CA ILE A 59 -5.02 -11.57 -6.59
C ILE A 59 -6.15 -11.78 -7.61
N ALA A 60 -6.49 -13.05 -7.90
CA ALA A 60 -7.60 -13.38 -8.79
C ALA A 60 -8.98 -12.98 -8.21
N ALA A 61 -9.15 -13.07 -6.89
CA ALA A 61 -10.38 -12.66 -6.22
C ALA A 61 -10.54 -11.12 -6.21
N MET A 62 -9.45 -10.36 -6.05
CA MET A 62 -9.45 -8.90 -6.08
C MET A 62 -9.94 -8.29 -7.39
N ALA A 63 -9.82 -9.01 -8.51
CA ALA A 63 -10.32 -8.58 -9.81
C ALA A 63 -11.85 -8.71 -9.94
N ARG A 64 -12.52 -9.40 -9.00
CA ARG A 64 -13.97 -9.61 -9.03
C ARG A 64 -14.70 -8.40 -8.41
N PRO A 65 -15.84 -7.99 -8.97
CA PRO A 65 -16.64 -6.92 -8.37
C PRO A 65 -17.15 -7.34 -6.98
N GLY A 66 -17.13 -6.41 -6.02
CA GLY A 66 -17.55 -6.67 -4.64
C GLY A 66 -16.58 -7.52 -3.84
N PHE A 67 -15.29 -7.56 -4.22
CA PHE A 67 -14.27 -8.23 -3.44
C PHE A 67 -14.05 -7.56 -2.09
N ASP A 68 -14.10 -8.36 -1.03
CA ASP A 68 -13.69 -7.99 0.32
C ASP A 68 -12.45 -8.78 0.72
N TRP A 69 -11.55 -8.11 1.44
CA TRP A 69 -10.33 -8.75 1.91
C TRP A 69 -10.65 -9.84 2.95
N PRO A 70 -10.07 -11.04 2.84
CA PRO A 70 -10.38 -12.13 3.76
C PRO A 70 -9.87 -11.79 5.16
N ILE A 71 -10.75 -11.96 6.16
CA ILE A 71 -10.46 -11.61 7.55
C ILE A 71 -9.78 -12.81 8.24
N CYS A 72 -8.74 -12.53 9.02
CA CYS A 72 -8.17 -13.50 9.97
C CYS A 72 -8.57 -13.08 11.39
N HIS A 73 -9.50 -13.82 12.00
CA HIS A 73 -10.06 -13.48 13.31
C HIS A 73 -9.01 -13.61 14.43
N GLU A 74 -8.11 -14.58 14.29
CA GLU A 74 -7.01 -14.90 15.20
C GLU A 74 -6.01 -13.74 15.29
N ALA A 75 -5.72 -13.11 14.15
CA ALA A 75 -4.83 -11.96 14.06
C ALA A 75 -5.55 -10.61 14.26
N LYS A 76 -6.90 -10.63 14.41
CA LYS A 76 -7.76 -9.42 14.42
C LYS A 76 -7.41 -8.44 13.30
N ALA A 77 -7.08 -8.98 12.14
CA ALA A 77 -6.58 -8.23 11.01
C ALA A 77 -7.52 -8.40 9.81
N GLY A 78 -7.91 -7.25 9.25
CA GLY A 78 -8.78 -7.14 8.08
C GLY A 78 -8.00 -6.74 6.84
N ALA A 79 -8.51 -5.78 6.06
CA ALA A 79 -7.84 -5.29 4.86
C ALA A 79 -6.47 -4.64 5.16
N PRO A 80 -5.46 -4.83 4.29
CA PRO A 80 -4.16 -4.19 4.42
C PRO A 80 -4.27 -2.69 4.18
N GLY A 81 -3.34 -1.94 4.77
CA GLY A 81 -3.07 -0.58 4.34
C GLY A 81 -2.31 -0.55 3.02
N ARG A 82 -2.34 0.60 2.34
CA ARG A 82 -1.56 0.84 1.12
C ARG A 82 -0.86 2.19 1.19
N GLU A 83 0.45 2.18 1.02
CA GLU A 83 1.29 3.37 0.85
C GLU A 83 2.09 3.22 -0.44
N GLU A 84 1.77 4.02 -1.45
CA GLU A 84 2.41 3.88 -2.77
C GLU A 84 3.84 4.41 -2.82
N TYR A 85 4.16 5.37 -1.97
CA TYR A 85 5.37 6.16 -2.06
C TYR A 85 6.23 6.03 -0.81
N GLU A 86 7.54 5.96 -0.99
CA GLU A 86 8.53 5.98 0.09
C GLU A 86 8.63 7.37 0.72
N GLU A 87 9.31 7.51 1.84
CA GLU A 87 9.55 8.84 2.41
C GLU A 87 10.43 9.70 1.50
N CYS A 88 10.26 11.02 1.58
CA CYS A 88 11.14 11.91 0.84
C CYS A 88 12.55 11.92 1.45
N PRO A 89 13.61 12.09 0.62
CA PRO A 89 14.96 12.24 1.12
C PRO A 89 15.08 13.39 2.14
N ALA A 90 16.08 13.32 3.01
CA ALA A 90 16.29 14.34 4.03
C ALA A 90 16.35 15.75 3.43
N GLY A 91 15.61 16.68 4.02
CA GLY A 91 15.50 18.07 3.56
C GLY A 91 14.38 18.31 2.53
N PHE A 92 13.80 17.27 1.94
CA PHE A 92 12.62 17.38 1.09
C PHE A 92 11.35 17.06 1.89
N ARG A 93 10.26 17.77 1.58
CA ARG A 93 8.91 17.49 2.08
C ARG A 93 8.05 16.89 0.99
N VAL A 94 6.97 16.21 1.37
CA VAL A 94 5.98 15.70 0.41
C VAL A 94 5.36 16.87 -0.36
N GLY A 95 5.41 16.75 -1.68
CA GLY A 95 4.72 17.60 -2.64
C GLY A 95 3.73 16.79 -3.45
N TYR A 96 2.91 17.51 -4.21
CA TYR A 96 1.78 16.94 -4.94
C TYR A 96 1.85 17.37 -6.40
N THR A 97 1.51 16.49 -7.34
CA THR A 97 1.23 16.95 -8.70
C THR A 97 -0.09 17.70 -8.73
N GLU A 98 -0.09 18.86 -9.38
CA GLU A 98 -1.31 19.53 -9.79
C GLU A 98 -1.87 18.77 -11.01
N SER A 99 -2.85 17.89 -10.78
CA SER A 99 -3.60 17.27 -11.88
C SER A 99 -4.46 18.34 -12.54
N GLY A 100 -4.15 18.70 -13.80
CA GLY A 100 -4.86 19.75 -14.52
C GLY A 100 -6.26 19.35 -15.00
N ASN A 101 -7.28 19.93 -14.38
CA ASN A 101 -8.37 20.70 -14.97
C ASN A 101 -8.85 21.66 -13.88
N HIS A 102 -9.12 22.93 -14.23
CA HIS A 102 -9.40 24.03 -13.28
C HIS A 102 -10.70 23.85 -12.48
N ASP A 103 -11.38 22.71 -12.64
CA ASP A 103 -12.68 22.41 -12.04
C ASP A 103 -12.62 21.29 -10.96
N ASP A 104 -11.46 20.61 -10.78
CA ASP A 104 -11.30 19.46 -9.88
C ASP A 104 -10.33 19.73 -8.72
N PHE A 105 -10.40 20.92 -8.11
CA PHE A 105 -9.44 21.42 -7.12
C PHE A 105 -9.25 20.58 -5.84
N ASN A 106 -10.04 19.53 -5.59
CA ASN A 106 -10.07 18.88 -4.28
C ASN A 106 -10.10 17.35 -4.24
N ARG A 107 -9.94 16.62 -5.37
CA ARG A 107 -10.14 15.15 -5.33
C ARG A 107 -8.98 14.26 -5.73
N ASN A 108 -7.94 14.74 -6.42
CA ASN A 108 -6.87 13.85 -6.90
C ASN A 108 -5.45 14.44 -6.83
N ARG A 109 -5.11 15.11 -5.72
CA ARG A 109 -3.72 15.52 -5.46
C ARG A 109 -2.91 14.30 -5.02
N GLU A 110 -2.16 13.72 -5.94
CA GLU A 110 -1.26 12.61 -5.64
C GLU A 110 0.00 13.11 -4.91
N PRO A 111 0.37 12.54 -3.75
CA PRO A 111 1.58 12.91 -2.99
C PRO A 111 2.84 12.30 -3.61
N ASN A 112 3.03 12.50 -4.92
CA ASN A 112 4.01 11.82 -5.78
C ASN A 112 5.27 12.65 -6.05
N ARG A 113 5.45 13.78 -5.34
CA ARG A 113 6.64 14.64 -5.43
C ARG A 113 7.34 14.77 -4.10
N CYS A 114 8.63 15.04 -4.17
CA CYS A 114 9.43 15.54 -3.07
C CYS A 114 9.88 16.94 -3.44
N VAL A 115 9.55 17.93 -2.60
CA VAL A 115 9.83 19.34 -2.86
C VAL A 115 10.68 19.94 -1.76
N GLN A 116 11.59 20.82 -2.12
CA GLN A 116 12.41 21.59 -1.19
C GLN A 116 12.49 23.03 -1.68
N THR A 117 12.17 23.97 -0.81
CA THR A 117 12.38 25.40 -1.08
C THR A 117 13.73 25.80 -0.48
N MET A 118 14.58 26.45 -1.28
CA MET A 118 15.88 26.92 -0.84
C MET A 118 16.21 28.30 -1.41
N ASN A 119 17.13 28.99 -0.74
CA ASN A 119 17.67 30.26 -1.20
C ASN A 119 18.97 29.99 -1.98
N ARG A 120 18.90 30.05 -3.32
CA ARG A 120 20.07 29.82 -4.16
C ARG A 120 21.13 30.93 -4.05
N CYS A 121 20.80 32.08 -3.47
CA CYS A 121 21.71 33.20 -3.32
C CYS A 121 22.60 33.07 -2.07
N GLU A 122 22.18 32.30 -1.06
CA GLU A 122 23.01 32.01 0.13
C GLU A 122 24.24 31.17 -0.23
N ASN A 123 24.08 30.18 -1.09
CA ASN A 123 25.19 29.40 -1.62
C ASN A 123 25.07 29.19 -3.14
N ARG A 124 25.37 30.25 -3.90
CA ARG A 124 25.24 30.24 -5.37
C ARG A 124 26.14 29.20 -6.04
N ALA A 125 27.36 29.01 -5.55
CA ALA A 125 28.30 28.06 -6.14
C ALA A 125 27.82 26.62 -5.97
N GLU A 126 27.33 26.25 -4.79
CA GLU A 126 26.77 24.91 -4.55
C GLU A 126 25.48 24.68 -5.32
N PHE A 127 24.58 25.66 -5.36
CA PHE A 127 23.37 25.57 -6.15
C PHE A 127 23.68 25.35 -7.64
N GLN A 128 24.62 26.12 -8.21
CA GLN A 128 25.03 25.96 -9.60
C GLN A 128 25.67 24.58 -9.85
N ARG A 129 26.45 24.06 -8.89
CA ARG A 129 27.06 22.73 -8.98
C ARG A 129 26.00 21.61 -8.99
N LEU A 130 24.96 21.72 -8.15
CA LEU A 130 23.93 20.68 -8.01
C LEU A 130 22.84 20.77 -9.07
N TYR A 131 22.35 21.98 -9.35
CA TYR A 131 21.14 22.22 -10.13
C TYR A 131 21.36 23.15 -11.32
N GLY A 132 22.58 23.59 -11.60
CA GLY A 132 22.89 24.52 -12.70
C GLY A 132 22.96 23.89 -14.09
N ASN A 133 22.81 22.57 -14.20
CA ASN A 133 22.77 21.85 -15.47
C ASN A 133 21.37 21.30 -15.74
N ASP A 134 20.58 22.04 -16.52
CA ASP A 134 19.19 21.70 -16.81
C ASP A 134 19.04 20.34 -17.51
N ALA A 135 19.96 19.97 -18.41
CA ALA A 135 19.92 18.68 -19.08
C ALA A 135 20.18 17.52 -18.12
N ALA A 136 21.06 17.70 -17.12
CA ALA A 136 21.26 16.72 -16.06
C ALA A 136 20.04 16.63 -15.14
N ASN A 137 19.46 17.77 -14.76
CA ASN A 137 18.24 17.84 -13.94
C ASN A 137 17.08 17.10 -14.61
N GLN A 138 16.84 17.36 -15.89
CA GLN A 138 15.77 16.69 -16.67
C GLN A 138 15.96 15.17 -16.71
N ARG A 139 17.18 14.70 -16.98
CA ARG A 139 17.50 13.25 -16.96
C ARG A 139 17.27 12.62 -15.58
N ALA A 140 17.49 13.38 -14.51
CA ALA A 140 17.25 12.95 -13.14
C ALA A 140 15.80 13.15 -12.66
N GLY A 141 14.90 13.68 -13.50
CA GLY A 141 13.51 13.98 -13.12
C GLY A 141 13.39 15.11 -12.09
N ILE A 142 14.37 16.00 -12.04
CA ILE A 142 14.43 17.17 -11.15
C ILE A 142 13.91 18.39 -11.92
N SER A 143 12.94 19.08 -11.33
CA SER A 143 12.46 20.37 -11.80
C SER A 143 12.86 21.47 -10.82
N VAL A 144 13.41 22.56 -11.34
CA VAL A 144 13.76 23.76 -10.56
C VAL A 144 12.80 24.86 -10.99
N SER A 145 11.92 25.28 -10.09
CA SER A 145 11.00 26.40 -10.33
C SER A 145 11.45 27.64 -9.56
N PHE A 146 11.36 28.79 -10.23
CA PHE A 146 11.79 30.07 -9.69
C PHE A 146 10.57 30.82 -9.17
N SER A 147 10.58 31.23 -7.90
CA SER A 147 9.53 32.09 -7.37
C SER A 147 9.78 33.53 -7.84
N THR A 148 9.04 33.98 -8.85
CA THR A 148 9.03 35.39 -9.28
C THR A 148 8.00 36.18 -8.46
N ALA A 149 8.16 36.21 -7.14
CA ALA A 149 7.23 36.92 -6.25
C ALA A 149 7.30 38.45 -6.38
N ASN A 150 8.23 39.01 -7.17
CA ASN A 150 8.35 40.45 -7.38
C ASN A 150 8.33 40.79 -8.87
N SER A 151 7.25 41.44 -9.30
CA SER A 151 6.98 41.94 -10.66
C SER A 151 8.03 42.93 -11.22
N ALA A 152 8.96 43.41 -10.39
CA ALA A 152 10.09 44.24 -10.83
C ALA A 152 11.15 43.47 -11.64
N ALA A 153 11.11 42.12 -11.64
CA ALA A 153 11.99 41.29 -12.45
C ALA A 153 11.47 41.06 -13.88
N LEU A 154 10.24 41.47 -14.22
CA LEU A 154 9.66 41.27 -15.56
C LEU A 154 10.28 42.18 -16.64
N THR A 155 10.92 43.29 -16.26
CA THR A 155 11.59 44.22 -17.19
C THR A 155 13.07 43.93 -17.39
N ALA A 156 13.64 42.96 -16.66
CA ALA A 156 14.99 42.47 -16.88
C ALA A 156 14.90 41.01 -17.33
N HIS A 157 15.54 40.66 -18.44
CA HIS A 157 15.70 39.28 -18.92
C HIS A 157 16.58 38.42 -17.98
N ARG A 158 16.33 38.42 -16.67
CA ARG A 158 17.08 37.66 -15.70
C ARG A 158 16.16 36.86 -14.81
N SER A 159 16.40 35.57 -14.82
CA SER A 159 15.85 34.48 -14.02
C SER A 159 16.12 34.64 -12.50
N ASP A 160 16.06 35.86 -11.96
CA ASP A 160 16.79 36.37 -10.77
C ASP A 160 16.12 36.19 -9.40
N GLY A 161 15.13 35.30 -9.26
CA GLY A 161 14.53 34.99 -7.96
C GLY A 161 15.47 34.17 -7.05
N CYS A 162 15.93 34.71 -5.92
CA CYS A 162 16.77 33.94 -4.97
C CYS A 162 16.07 32.72 -4.36
N MET A 163 14.75 32.76 -4.23
CA MET A 163 13.97 31.63 -3.75
C MET A 163 13.61 30.71 -4.90
N VAL A 164 14.02 29.45 -4.78
CA VAL A 164 13.75 28.40 -5.75
C VAL A 164 13.12 27.20 -5.06
N GLN A 165 12.27 26.49 -5.79
CA GLN A 165 11.73 25.21 -5.36
C GLN A 165 12.30 24.13 -6.28
N VAL A 166 13.04 23.21 -5.68
CA VAL A 166 13.49 21.98 -6.32
C VAL A 166 12.43 20.92 -6.06
N SER A 167 11.99 20.25 -7.10
CA SER A 167 11.01 19.17 -7.03
C SER A 167 11.55 17.95 -7.78
N THR A 168 11.41 16.78 -7.18
CA THR A 168 11.75 15.49 -7.79
C THR A 168 10.57 14.53 -7.64
N HIS A 169 10.56 13.45 -8.43
CA HIS A 169 9.60 12.38 -8.24
C HIS A 169 9.83 11.69 -6.89
N ARG A 170 8.74 11.43 -6.16
CA ARG A 170 8.80 10.64 -4.94
C ARG A 170 8.99 9.17 -5.32
N PRO A 171 9.99 8.46 -4.74
CA PRO A 171 10.20 7.05 -5.03
C PRO A 171 8.95 6.22 -4.70
N ARG A 172 8.59 5.27 -5.57
CA ARG A 172 7.48 4.34 -5.32
C ARG A 172 7.98 3.17 -4.51
N ARG A 173 7.20 2.70 -3.54
CA ARG A 173 7.53 1.51 -2.75
C ARG A 173 7.50 0.28 -3.63
N ALA A 174 8.52 -0.58 -3.51
CA ALA A 174 8.50 -1.91 -4.11
C ALA A 174 7.37 -2.78 -3.53
N ASN A 175 7.08 -2.60 -2.24
CA ASN A 175 6.03 -3.29 -1.47
C ASN A 175 5.05 -2.24 -0.94
N PRO A 176 3.97 -1.91 -1.67
CA PRO A 176 3.07 -0.82 -1.27
C PRO A 176 2.00 -1.26 -0.26
N TYR A 177 1.74 -2.56 -0.10
CA TYR A 177 0.75 -3.05 0.85
C TYR A 177 1.39 -3.39 2.18
N TYR A 178 0.64 -3.19 3.27
CA TYR A 178 1.14 -3.54 4.59
C TYR A 178 0.05 -4.01 5.57
N PHE A 179 0.48 -4.82 6.53
CA PHE A 179 -0.29 -5.16 7.73
C PHE A 179 0.42 -4.63 8.98
N ASP A 180 -0.35 -4.02 9.88
CA ASP A 180 0.12 -3.67 11.22
C ASP A 180 -0.38 -4.74 12.19
N ILE A 181 0.46 -5.73 12.49
CA ILE A 181 0.12 -6.90 13.32
C ILE A 181 0.69 -6.68 14.73
N PRO A 182 -0.12 -6.78 15.80
CA PRO A 182 0.39 -6.71 17.16
C PRO A 182 1.22 -7.96 17.50
N ASN A 183 2.37 -7.76 18.15
CA ASN A 183 3.12 -8.85 18.77
C ASN A 183 2.46 -9.31 20.09
N ASP A 184 3.07 -10.27 20.77
CA ASP A 184 2.66 -10.81 22.08
C ASP A 184 2.56 -9.74 23.18
N GLN A 185 3.28 -8.62 23.04
CA GLN A 185 3.25 -7.46 23.93
C GLN A 185 2.24 -6.38 23.49
N GLY A 186 1.49 -6.60 22.40
CA GLY A 186 0.53 -5.64 21.85
C GLY A 186 1.15 -4.51 21.00
N VAL A 187 2.46 -4.53 20.77
CA VAL A 187 3.16 -3.57 19.91
C VAL A 187 2.93 -3.94 18.45
N LYS A 188 2.40 -3.00 17.67
CA LYS A 188 2.16 -3.21 16.23
C LYS A 188 3.47 -3.20 15.46
N GLN A 189 3.73 -4.28 14.73
CA GLN A 189 4.81 -4.38 13.75
C GLN A 189 4.22 -4.29 12.34
N ARG A 190 4.88 -3.51 11.48
CA ARG A 190 4.45 -3.33 10.10
C ARG A 190 5.16 -4.31 9.18
N PHE A 191 4.39 -5.14 8.49
CA PHE A 191 4.87 -6.08 7.48
C PHE A 191 4.46 -5.61 6.10
N TRP A 192 5.45 -5.38 5.24
CA TRP A 192 5.25 -4.90 3.87
C TRP A 192 5.26 -6.05 2.88
N PHE A 193 4.37 -5.98 1.89
CA PHE A 193 4.29 -6.93 0.79
C PHE A 193 3.83 -6.27 -0.51
N ASN A 194 3.98 -6.99 -1.61
CA ASN A 194 3.43 -6.62 -2.91
C ASN A 194 2.49 -7.71 -3.41
N LEU A 195 1.63 -7.33 -4.35
CA LEU A 195 0.68 -8.23 -5.03
C LEU A 195 1.05 -8.43 -6.50
N ASN A 196 2.34 -8.24 -6.83
CA ASN A 196 2.84 -8.49 -8.17
C ASN A 196 3.05 -10.00 -8.32
N ASP A 197 2.44 -10.59 -9.34
CA ASP A 197 2.58 -12.00 -9.72
C ASP A 197 3.64 -12.20 -10.81
#